data_AF-A0A068USU7-F1
#
_entry.id   AF-A0A068USU7-F1
#
_cell.length_a   1.000
_cell.length_b   1.000
_cell.length_c   1.000
_cell.angle_alpha   90.00
_cell.angle_beta   90.00
_cell.angle_gamma   90.00
#
_symmetry.space_group_name_H-M   'P 1'
#
loop_
_entity.id
_entity.type
_entity.pdbx_description
1 polymer ?
#
loop_
_entity_poly.entity_id
_entity_poly.type
_entity_poly.pdbx_seq_one_letter_code
_entity_poly.pdbx_strand_id
1 'polypeptide(L)'
;MDFAYSGDGSSDEASVDTGKKKEQFRRHSAQQIQRLEAFFKTSQHPTKDEKQQLSIELGLSFGQIKFWFQNKRNQIKLRNEREQNDALTLENEKLRVENLILRGMLMDPFCTKCHGGLTEEETRKLHLQGLANENAKLKKEVDSSFHVFELSKILAMESIFFSVLPFFSFELCSLMKKLDS
;
A
#
# COMPACT_ATOMS: atom_id res chain seq x y z
N MET A 1 27.80 -14.73 2.03
CA MET A 1 28.36 -13.58 2.76
C MET A 1 27.24 -13.07 3.65
N ASP A 2 27.18 -13.63 4.85
CA ASP A 2 26.14 -13.34 5.84
C ASP A 2 26.58 -12.12 6.65
N PHE A 3 25.88 -11.00 6.48
CA PHE A 3 26.11 -9.80 7.28
C PHE A 3 25.39 -9.94 8.62
N ALA A 4 26.13 -10.39 9.64
CA ALA A 4 25.71 -10.34 11.03
C ALA A 4 25.63 -8.88 11.49
N TYR A 5 24.42 -8.41 11.79
CA TYR A 5 24.19 -7.10 12.42
C TYR A 5 24.33 -7.25 13.94
N SER A 6 25.47 -6.82 14.48
CA SER A 6 25.75 -6.78 15.91
C SER A 6 24.81 -5.79 16.61
N GLY A 7 24.01 -6.29 17.55
CA GLY A 7 23.25 -5.47 18.49
C GLY A 7 24.17 -4.95 19.58
N ASP A 8 24.30 -3.63 19.65
CA ASP A 8 24.94 -2.93 20.77
C ASP A 8 23.87 -2.62 21.83
N GLY A 9 23.92 -3.39 22.92
CA GLY A 9 23.11 -3.19 24.11
C GLY A 9 23.99 -2.62 25.20
N SER A 10 23.96 -1.30 25.38
CA SER A 10 24.53 -0.62 26.55
C SER A 10 23.50 -0.64 27.67
N SER A 11 23.77 -1.47 28.68
CA SER A 11 23.21 -1.37 30.02
C SER A 11 23.86 -0.20 30.75
N ASP A 12 23.10 0.51 31.60
CA ASP A 12 23.47 0.75 33.00
C ASP A 12 22.36 1.48 33.80
N GLU A 13 22.03 0.84 34.93
CA GLU A 13 21.62 1.33 36.25
C GLU A 13 20.18 1.77 36.63
N ALA A 14 19.63 0.94 37.52
CA ALA A 14 18.69 1.10 38.63
C ALA A 14 17.69 2.28 38.70
N SER A 15 16.39 1.95 38.73
CA SER A 15 15.44 2.61 39.64
C SER A 15 14.17 1.79 39.91
N VAL A 16 14.02 1.39 41.17
CA VAL A 16 12.79 1.26 41.98
C VAL A 16 11.61 0.46 41.40
N ASP A 17 11.42 -0.71 42.01
CA ASP A 17 10.17 -1.47 42.05
C ASP A 17 9.01 -0.58 42.53
N THR A 18 8.14 -0.23 41.59
CA THR A 18 6.75 0.13 41.90
C THR A 18 5.89 -0.67 40.94
N GLY A 19 4.99 -1.48 41.51
CA GLY A 19 4.05 -2.33 40.78
C GLY A 19 3.22 -1.53 39.78
N LYS A 20 3.74 -1.34 38.57
CA LYS A 20 3.02 -0.77 37.44
C LYS A 20 2.03 -1.84 36.98
N LYS A 21 0.78 -1.70 37.40
CA LYS A 21 -0.38 -2.30 36.73
C LYS A 21 -0.10 -2.24 35.24
N LYS A 22 0.01 -3.39 34.57
CA LYS A 22 0.17 -3.47 33.10
C LYS A 22 -0.92 -2.59 32.50
N GLU A 23 -0.54 -1.41 32.05
CA GLU A 23 -1.43 -0.46 31.44
C GLU A 23 -1.97 -1.17 30.21
N GLN A 24 -3.21 -1.63 30.32
CA GLN A 24 -3.82 -2.51 29.36
C GLN A 24 -3.85 -1.74 28.03
N PHE A 25 -2.97 -2.11 27.09
CA PHE A 25 -2.82 -1.43 25.81
C PHE A 25 -4.18 -1.38 25.12
N ARG A 26 -4.87 -0.24 25.22
CA ARG A 26 -6.15 -0.04 24.55
C ARG A 26 -5.86 0.27 23.08
N ARG A 27 -6.66 -0.31 22.20
CA ARG A 27 -6.65 0.05 20.78
C ARG A 27 -6.99 1.54 20.64
N HIS A 28 -6.27 2.24 19.79
CA HIS A 28 -6.60 3.63 19.47
C HIS A 28 -7.99 3.71 18.82
N SER A 29 -8.72 4.78 19.10
CA SER A 29 -10.01 5.07 18.45
C SER A 29 -9.81 5.40 16.97
N ALA A 30 -10.88 5.27 16.17
CA ALA A 30 -10.82 5.63 14.75
C ALA A 30 -10.42 7.10 14.54
N GLN A 31 -10.90 8.02 15.38
CA GLN A 31 -10.53 9.44 15.34
C GLN A 31 -9.05 9.66 15.64
N GLN A 32 -8.51 8.96 16.66
CA GLN A 32 -7.08 9.02 16.98
C GLN A 32 -6.22 8.52 15.81
N ILE A 33 -6.61 7.38 15.21
CA ILE A 33 -5.91 6.83 14.05
C ILE A 33 -5.96 7.81 12.88
N GLN A 34 -7.14 8.36 12.55
CA GLN A 34 -7.30 9.30 11.44
C GLN A 34 -6.40 10.54 11.62
N ARG A 35 -6.34 11.10 12.83
CA ARG A 35 -5.49 12.26 13.10
C ARG A 35 -4.00 11.93 13.00
N LEU A 36 -3.58 10.77 13.53
CA LEU A 36 -2.20 10.28 13.40
C LEU A 36 -1.83 10.04 11.94
N GLU A 37 -2.73 9.48 11.13
CA GLU A 37 -2.52 9.26 9.71
C GLU A 37 -2.47 10.56 8.92
N ALA A 38 -3.33 11.53 9.24
CA ALA A 38 -3.27 12.86 8.64
C ALA A 38 -1.93 13.55 8.92
N PHE A 39 -1.43 13.46 10.16
CA PHE A 39 -0.11 13.99 10.51
C PHE A 39 1.03 13.23 9.82
N PHE A 40 0.93 11.90 9.72
CA PHE A 40 1.95 11.08 9.07
C PHE A 40 2.16 11.44 7.59
N LYS A 41 1.11 11.91 6.90
CA LYS A 41 1.20 12.38 5.50
C LYS A 41 2.10 13.62 5.37
N THR A 42 2.14 14.49 6.39
CA THR A 42 2.98 15.70 6.37
C THR A 42 4.36 15.44 6.97
N SER A 43 4.46 14.57 7.98
CA SER A 43 5.72 14.21 8.63
C SER A 43 5.74 12.75 9.09
N GLN A 44 6.57 11.93 8.44
CA GLN A 44 6.74 10.51 8.78
C GLN A 44 7.67 10.30 10.00
N HIS A 45 8.48 11.30 10.32
CA HIS A 45 9.47 11.30 11.39
C HIS A 45 9.26 12.52 12.30
N PRO A 46 8.17 12.56 13.07
CA PRO A 46 7.90 13.69 13.95
C PRO A 46 9.03 13.89 14.97
N THR A 47 9.36 15.15 15.20
CA THR A 47 10.26 15.65 16.22
C THR A 47 9.70 15.39 17.63
N LYS A 48 10.48 15.69 18.67
CA LYS A 48 10.04 15.50 20.06
C LYS A 48 8.83 16.39 20.38
N ASP A 49 8.87 17.65 19.95
CA ASP A 49 7.85 18.64 20.27
C ASP A 49 6.53 18.34 19.55
N GLU A 50 6.60 17.92 18.28
CA GLU A 50 5.42 17.46 17.53
C GLU A 50 4.76 16.23 18.18
N LYS A 51 5.55 15.29 18.71
CA LYS A 51 5.02 14.14 19.45
C LYS A 51 4.36 14.56 20.75
N GLN A 52 4.91 15.55 21.46
CA GLN A 52 4.28 16.09 22.67
C GLN A 52 2.95 16.77 22.34
N GLN A 53 2.90 17.55 21.26
CA GLN A 53 1.66 18.19 20.82
C GLN A 53 0.58 17.15 20.48
N LEU A 54 0.94 16.11 19.73
CA LEU A 54 0.02 15.01 19.40
C LEU A 54 -0.43 14.22 20.63
N SER A 55 0.45 14.05 21.61
CA SER A 55 0.17 13.37 22.87
C SER A 55 -0.92 14.11 23.66
N ILE A 56 -0.80 15.44 23.76
CA ILE A 56 -1.79 16.31 24.40
C ILE A 56 -3.11 16.32 23.61
N GLU A 57 -3.03 16.54 22.29
CA GLU A 57 -4.21 16.63 21.41
C GLU A 57 -5.06 15.36 21.43
N LEU A 58 -4.43 14.18 21.46
CA LEU A 58 -5.10 12.89 21.36
C LEU A 58 -5.35 12.21 22.71
N GLY A 59 -4.85 12.78 23.81
CA GLY A 59 -4.88 12.15 25.13
C GLY A 59 -4.12 10.81 25.17
N LEU A 60 -3.07 10.66 24.37
CA LEU A 60 -2.23 9.45 24.30
C LEU A 60 -0.89 9.72 24.96
N SER A 61 -0.24 8.70 25.51
CA SER A 61 1.12 8.87 26.05
C SER A 61 2.13 9.11 24.93
N PHE A 62 3.20 9.86 25.22
CA PHE A 62 4.32 10.07 24.30
C PHE A 62 4.88 8.74 23.74
N GLY A 63 4.93 7.70 24.59
CA GLY A 63 5.33 6.35 24.20
C GLY A 63 4.40 5.74 23.15
N GLN A 64 3.07 5.86 23.31
CA GLN A 64 2.11 5.38 22.32
C GLN A 64 2.27 6.08 20.97
N ILE A 65 2.47 7.40 20.97
CA ILE A 65 2.75 8.15 19.74
C ILE A 65 4.04 7.63 19.09
N LYS A 66 5.14 7.53 19.85
CA LYS A 66 6.42 7.00 19.36
C LYS A 66 6.25 5.62 18.71
N PHE A 67 5.60 4.68 19.40
CA PHE A 67 5.38 3.33 18.88
C PHE A 67 4.46 3.30 17.67
N TRP A 68 3.42 4.13 17.64
CA TRP A 68 2.52 4.19 16.50
C TRP A 68 3.27 4.60 15.22
N PHE A 69 4.08 5.67 15.28
CA PHE A 69 4.87 6.11 14.12
C PHE A 69 5.92 5.07 13.70
N GLN A 70 6.54 4.38 14.66
CA GLN A 70 7.46 3.28 14.36
C GLN A 70 6.76 2.12 13.65
N ASN A 71 5.61 1.69 14.17
CA ASN A 71 4.81 0.62 13.59
C ASN A 71 4.26 0.99 12.21
N LYS A 72 3.82 2.23 12.01
CA LYS A 72 3.34 2.71 10.72
C LYS A 72 4.43 2.65 9.65
N ARG A 73 5.65 3.08 9.96
CA ARG A 73 6.80 2.96 9.04
C ARG A 73 7.14 1.50 8.73
N ASN A 74 7.18 0.64 9.75
CA ASN A 74 7.45 -0.78 9.55
C ASN A 74 6.37 -1.46 8.69
N GLN A 75 5.10 -1.10 8.89
CA GLN A 75 3.98 -1.60 8.08
C GLN A 75 4.12 -1.20 6.61
N ILE A 76 4.49 0.05 6.33
CA ILE A 76 4.71 0.53 4.96
C ILE A 76 5.90 -0.19 4.33
N LYS A 77 7.04 -0.27 5.05
CA LYS A 77 8.22 -0.98 4.57
C LYS A 77 7.89 -2.43 4.18
N LEU A 78 7.22 -3.16 5.07
CA LEU A 78 6.84 -4.55 4.82
C LEU A 78 5.86 -4.69 3.64
N ARG A 79 4.93 -3.75 3.48
CA ARG A 79 4.02 -3.74 2.34
C ARG A 79 4.80 -3.58 1.04
N ASN A 80 5.67 -2.58 0.98
CA ASN A 80 6.48 -2.29 -0.20
C ASN A 80 7.40 -3.47 -0.56
N GLU A 81 8.03 -4.10 0.45
CA GLU A 81 8.88 -5.27 0.24
C GLU A 81 8.10 -6.46 -0.33
N ARG A 82 6.86 -6.68 0.13
CA ARG A 82 5.98 -7.71 -0.44
C ARG A 82 5.61 -7.40 -1.88
N GLU A 83 5.17 -6.17 -2.16
CA GLU A 83 4.82 -5.74 -3.51
C GLU A 83 6.00 -5.87 -4.47
N GLN A 84 7.21 -5.52 -4.03
CA GLN A 84 8.44 -5.72 -4.80
C GLN A 84 8.77 -7.20 -5.02
N ASN A 85 8.59 -8.05 -4.00
CA ASN A 85 8.84 -9.49 -4.13
C ASN A 85 7.86 -10.17 -5.10
N ASP A 86 6.59 -9.77 -5.05
CA ASP A 86 5.56 -10.26 -5.97
C ASP A 86 5.87 -9.85 -7.42
N ALA A 87 6.32 -8.62 -7.63
CA ALA A 87 6.75 -8.13 -8.94
C ALA A 87 7.96 -8.91 -9.47
N LEU A 88 8.98 -9.13 -8.63
CA LEU A 88 10.16 -9.94 -9.00
C LEU A 88 9.79 -11.39 -9.30
N THR A 89 8.83 -11.97 -8.58
CA THR A 89 8.37 -13.34 -8.82
C THR A 89 7.71 -13.46 -10.20
N LEU A 90 6.84 -12.52 -10.55
CA LEU A 90 6.20 -12.46 -11.86
C LEU A 90 7.22 -12.29 -12.99
N GLU A 91 8.22 -11.42 -12.80
CA GLU A 91 9.29 -11.21 -13.78
C GLU A 91 10.16 -12.47 -13.94
N ASN A 92 10.50 -13.15 -12.84
CA ASN A 92 11.25 -14.41 -12.89
C ASN A 92 10.49 -15.51 -13.64
N GLU A 93 9.18 -15.60 -13.47
CA GLU A 93 8.35 -16.55 -14.22
C GLU A 93 8.36 -16.24 -15.71
N LYS A 94 8.20 -14.96 -16.07
CA LYS A 94 8.31 -14.49 -17.46
C LYS A 94 9.66 -14.86 -18.08
N LEU A 95 10.76 -14.52 -17.40
CA LEU A 95 12.11 -14.82 -17.86
C LEU A 95 12.36 -16.33 -17.98
N ARG A 96 11.77 -17.16 -17.09
CA ARG A 96 11.85 -18.63 -17.21
C ARG A 96 11.19 -19.13 -18.49
N VAL A 97 10.01 -18.61 -18.82
CA VAL A 97 9.29 -18.97 -20.06
C VAL A 97 10.09 -18.52 -21.29
N GLU A 98 10.58 -17.28 -21.29
CA GLU A 98 11.41 -16.77 -22.39
C GLU A 98 12.70 -17.58 -22.58
N ASN A 99 13.39 -17.93 -21.48
CA ASN A 99 14.61 -18.73 -21.54
C ASN A 99 14.35 -20.14 -22.09
N LEU A 100 13.21 -20.74 -21.72
CA LEU A 100 12.79 -22.04 -22.23
C LEU A 100 12.55 -22.01 -23.74
N ILE A 101 11.85 -20.99 -24.23
CA ILE A 101 11.60 -20.80 -25.68
C ILE A 101 12.91 -20.60 -26.42
N LEU A 102 13.78 -19.69 -25.95
CA LEU A 102 15.07 -19.42 -26.57
C LEU A 102 15.98 -20.65 -26.59
N ARG A 103 16.01 -21.43 -25.50
CA ARG A 103 16.72 -22.71 -25.48
C ARG A 103 16.15 -23.67 -26.51
N GLY A 104 14.83 -23.83 -26.60
CA GLY A 104 14.19 -24.68 -27.60
C GLY A 104 14.53 -24.28 -29.04
N MET A 105 14.56 -22.98 -29.33
CA MET A 105 14.94 -22.45 -30.65
C MET A 105 16.42 -22.65 -30.99
N LEU A 106 17.29 -22.66 -29.98
CA LEU A 106 18.73 -22.89 -30.14
C LEU A 106 19.14 -24.36 -30.11
N MET A 107 18.24 -25.28 -29.70
CA MET A 107 18.52 -26.71 -29.71
C MET A 107 18.43 -27.25 -31.15
N ASP A 108 19.54 -27.82 -31.62
CA ASP A 108 19.61 -28.53 -32.90
C ASP A 108 18.68 -29.77 -32.86
N PRO A 109 17.72 -29.92 -33.79
CA PRO A 109 16.83 -31.08 -33.83
C PRO A 109 17.55 -32.43 -34.00
N PHE A 110 18.85 -32.44 -34.35
CA PHE A 110 19.65 -33.65 -34.47
C PHE A 110 20.54 -33.97 -33.24
N CYS A 111 20.46 -33.18 -32.16
CA CYS A 111 21.26 -33.40 -30.96
C CYS A 111 20.74 -34.58 -30.11
N THR A 112 21.25 -35.78 -30.37
CA THR A 112 20.92 -37.02 -29.63
C THR A 112 21.47 -37.07 -28.20
N LYS A 113 22.22 -36.06 -27.77
CA LYS A 113 22.85 -36.00 -26.43
C LYS A 113 22.00 -35.26 -25.41
N CYS A 114 20.97 -34.53 -25.84
CA CYS A 114 20.13 -33.66 -25.00
C CYS A 114 18.66 -34.03 -25.15
N HIS A 115 18.23 -35.17 -24.59
CA HIS A 115 16.84 -35.64 -24.59
C HIS A 115 15.93 -34.79 -23.68
N GLY A 116 15.67 -33.53 -24.05
CA GLY A 116 14.87 -32.62 -23.22
C GLY A 116 14.25 -31.42 -23.95
N GLY A 117 14.01 -31.53 -25.25
CA GLY A 117 13.25 -30.53 -26.01
C GLY A 117 11.74 -30.68 -25.79
N LEU A 118 11.02 -29.57 -25.68
CA LEU A 118 9.57 -29.56 -25.65
C LEU A 118 9.03 -30.04 -27.00
N THR A 119 8.00 -30.87 -26.96
CA THR A 119 7.25 -31.27 -28.14
C THR A 119 6.55 -30.05 -28.76
N GLU A 120 6.18 -30.17 -30.03
CA GLU A 120 5.45 -29.14 -30.77
C GLU A 120 4.12 -28.75 -30.08
N GLU A 121 3.49 -29.74 -29.43
CA GLU A 121 2.27 -29.56 -28.64
C GLU A 121 2.51 -28.80 -27.33
N GLU A 122 3.59 -29.11 -26.61
CA GLU A 122 3.99 -28.37 -25.41
C GLU A 122 4.37 -26.92 -25.75
N THR A 123 5.02 -26.70 -26.89
CA THR A 123 5.37 -25.37 -27.40
C THR A 123 4.11 -24.56 -27.71
N ARG A 124 3.13 -25.16 -28.41
CA ARG A 124 1.83 -24.53 -28.70
C ARG A 124 1.06 -24.23 -27.43
N LYS A 125 1.07 -25.13 -26.45
CA LYS A 125 0.38 -24.96 -25.17
C LYS A 125 0.95 -23.81 -24.36
N LEU A 126 2.28 -23.68 -24.28
CA LEU A 126 2.93 -22.55 -23.62
C LEU A 126 2.62 -21.22 -24.31
N HIS A 127 2.61 -21.19 -25.65
CA HIS A 127 2.25 -19.99 -26.41
C HIS A 127 0.80 -19.55 -26.14
N LEU A 128 -0.15 -20.50 -26.17
CA LEU A 128 -1.55 -20.24 -25.85
C LEU A 128 -1.74 -19.78 -24.40
N GLN A 129 -1.00 -20.36 -23.45
CA GLN A 129 -1.01 -19.94 -22.06
C GLN A 129 -0.48 -18.50 -21.89
N GLY A 130 0.57 -18.13 -22.62
CA GLY A 130 1.08 -16.76 -22.67
C GLY A 130 0.02 -15.76 -23.15
N LEU A 131 -0.63 -16.06 -24.28
CA LEU A 131 -1.72 -15.23 -24.80
C LEU A 131 -2.91 -15.13 -23.83
N ALA A 132 -3.26 -16.21 -23.13
CA ALA A 132 -4.33 -16.20 -22.15
C ALA A 132 -4.01 -15.29 -20.94
N ASN A 133 -2.76 -15.34 -20.46
CA ASN A 133 -2.28 -14.50 -19.36
C ASN A 133 -2.28 -13.01 -19.75
N GLU A 134 -1.82 -12.70 -20.97
CA GLU A 134 -1.82 -11.34 -21.50
C GLU A 134 -3.26 -10.80 -21.66
N ASN A 135 -4.17 -11.60 -22.21
CA ASN A 135 -5.59 -11.24 -22.30
C ASN A 135 -6.22 -11.00 -20.92
N ALA A 136 -5.87 -11.79 -19.92
CA ALA A 136 -6.34 -11.59 -18.55
C ALA A 136 -5.80 -10.29 -17.93
N LYS A 137 -4.55 -9.93 -18.22
CA LYS A 137 -3.94 -8.67 -17.79
C LYS A 137 -4.61 -7.47 -18.46
N LEU A 138 -4.76 -7.51 -19.79
CA LEU A 138 -5.41 -6.44 -20.56
C LEU A 138 -6.85 -6.20 -20.09
N LYS A 139 -7.61 -7.26 -19.78
CA LYS A 139 -8.95 -7.13 -19.19
C LYS A 139 -8.93 -6.36 -17.87
N LYS A 140 -8.00 -6.68 -16.96
CA LYS A 140 -7.86 -5.95 -15.68
C LYS A 140 -7.49 -4.48 -15.89
N GLU A 141 -6.64 -4.17 -16.86
CA GLU A 141 -6.26 -2.79 -17.18
C GLU A 141 -7.44 -1.99 -17.76
N VAL A 142 -8.26 -2.63 -18.61
CA VAL A 142 -9.50 -2.06 -19.13
C VAL A 142 -10.49 -1.80 -17.98
N ASP A 143 -10.71 -2.79 -17.11
CA ASP A 143 -11.60 -2.65 -15.96
C ASP A 143 -11.13 -1.56 -14.99
N SER A 144 -9.81 -1.48 -14.75
CA SER A 144 -9.21 -0.45 -13.90
C SER A 144 -9.36 0.95 -14.52
N SER A 145 -9.11 1.09 -15.83
CA SER A 145 -9.32 2.36 -16.55
C SER A 145 -10.79 2.78 -16.53
N PHE A 146 -11.71 1.82 -16.66
CA PHE A 146 -13.13 2.07 -16.55
C PHE A 146 -13.52 2.56 -15.14
N HIS A 147 -13.00 1.92 -14.08
CA HIS A 147 -13.22 2.37 -12.71
C HIS A 147 -12.64 3.76 -12.44
N VAL A 148 -11.44 4.06 -12.95
CA VAL A 148 -10.83 5.39 -12.82
C VAL A 148 -11.68 6.46 -13.50
N PHE A 149 -12.26 6.15 -14.66
CA PHE A 149 -13.16 7.05 -15.36
C PHE A 149 -14.46 7.31 -14.57
N GLU A 150 -15.07 6.27 -13.99
CA GLU A 150 -16.27 6.41 -13.14
C GLU A 150 -15.98 7.20 -11.85
N LEU A 151 -14.86 6.93 -11.18
CA LEU A 151 -14.45 7.70 -10.00
C LEU A 151 -14.17 9.17 -10.35
N SER A 152 -13.59 9.43 -11.52
CA SER A 152 -13.36 10.80 -12.00
C SER A 152 -14.68 11.54 -12.28
N LYS A 153 -15.70 10.86 -12.82
CA LYS A 153 -17.05 11.43 -12.97
C LYS A 153 -17.68 11.76 -11.62
N ILE A 154 -17.56 10.87 -10.64
CA ILE A 154 -18.11 11.08 -9.28
C ILE A 154 -17.43 12.29 -8.63
N LEU A 155 -16.11 12.37 -8.66
CA LEU A 155 -15.35 13.50 -8.12
C LEU A 155 -15.67 14.81 -8.84
N ALA A 156 -15.88 14.77 -10.16
CA ALA A 156 -16.32 15.93 -10.93
C ALA A 156 -17.73 16.38 -10.53
N MET A 157 -18.66 15.45 -10.32
CA MET A 157 -20.01 15.75 -9.84
C MET A 157 -20.03 16.33 -8.43
N GLU A 158 -19.18 15.81 -7.52
CA GLU A 158 -19.03 16.38 -6.17
C GLU A 158 -18.44 17.79 -6.22
N SER A 159 -17.42 18.03 -7.06
CA SER A 159 -16.85 19.36 -7.26
C SER A 159 -17.88 20.36 -7.82
N ILE A 160 -18.70 19.92 -8.78
CA ILE A 160 -19.82 20.72 -9.31
C ILE A 160 -20.84 20.99 -8.19
N PHE A 161 -21.23 19.98 -7.41
CA PHE A 161 -22.17 20.13 -6.30
C PHE A 161 -21.67 21.15 -5.26
N PHE A 162 -20.41 21.11 -4.86
CA PHE A 162 -19.81 22.10 -3.94
C PHE A 162 -19.71 23.51 -4.54
N SER A 163 -19.51 23.63 -5.86
CA SER A 163 -19.46 24.94 -6.54
C SER A 163 -20.83 25.59 -6.72
N VAL A 164 -21.91 24.79 -6.82
CA VAL A 164 -23.29 25.27 -6.99
C VAL A 164 -24.04 25.35 -5.65
N LEU A 165 -23.56 24.65 -4.60
CA LEU A 165 -24.04 24.76 -3.22
C LEU A 165 -24.18 26.20 -2.68
N PRO A 166 -23.21 27.12 -2.90
CA PRO A 166 -23.35 28.51 -2.48
C PRO A 166 -24.44 29.28 -3.26
N PHE A 167 -24.79 28.85 -4.48
CA PHE A 167 -25.89 29.45 -5.25
C PHE A 167 -27.27 28.99 -4.72
N PHE A 168 -27.43 27.69 -4.41
CA PHE A 168 -28.68 27.17 -3.82
C PHE A 168 -28.90 27.63 -2.37
N SER A 169 -27.83 27.81 -1.58
CA SER A 169 -27.93 28.39 -0.23
C SER A 169 -28.40 29.85 -0.26
N PHE A 170 -28.03 30.62 -1.29
CA PHE A 170 -28.45 32.01 -1.41
C PHE A 170 -29.94 32.13 -1.77
N GLU A 171 -30.44 31.26 -2.64
CA GLU A 171 -31.88 31.18 -2.97
C GLU A 171 -32.73 30.71 -1.78
N LEU A 172 -32.29 29.69 -1.03
CA LEU A 172 -32.99 29.23 0.18
C LEU A 172 -32.97 30.30 1.29
N CYS A 173 -31.86 31.00 1.47
CA CYS A 173 -31.77 32.11 2.44
C CYS A 173 -32.63 33.31 2.01
N SER A 174 -32.73 33.58 0.70
CA SER A 174 -33.63 34.60 0.15
C SER A 174 -35.11 34.20 0.19
N LEU A 175 -35.43 32.91 0.11
CA LEU A 175 -36.79 32.39 0.25
C LEU A 175 -37.25 32.41 1.72
N MET A 176 -36.36 32.04 2.64
CA MET A 176 -36.66 32.08 4.08
C MET A 176 -36.92 33.50 4.59
N LYS A 177 -36.17 34.49 4.12
CA LYS A 177 -36.42 35.91 4.46
C LYS A 177 -37.75 36.46 3.93
N LYS A 178 -38.37 35.81 2.93
CA LYS A 178 -39.69 36.18 2.40
C LYS A 178 -40.86 35.50 3.12
N LEU A 179 -40.60 34.47 3.94
CA LEU A 179 -41.62 33.81 4.75
C LEU A 179 -41.78 34.42 6.15
N ASP A 180 -40.77 35.16 6.62
CA ASP A 180 -40.80 35.87 7.91
C ASP A 180 -41.27 37.34 7.81
N SER A 181 -41.80 37.78 6.67
CA SER A 181 -42.39 39.13 6.45
C SER A 181 -43.83 39.04 5.98
#